data_AF-A0A9W5VS44-F1
#
_entry.id   AF-A0A9W5VS44-F1
#
_cell.length_a   1.000
_cell.length_b   1.000
_cell.length_c   1.000
_cell.angle_alpha   90.00
_cell.angle_beta   90.00
_cell.angle_gamma   90.00
#
_symmetry.space_group_name_H-M   'P 1'
#
loop_
_entity.id
_entity.type
_entity.pdbx_description
1 polymer ?
#
loop_
_entity_poly.entity_id
_entity_poly.type
_entity_poly.pdbx_seq_one_letter_code
_entity_poly.pdbx_strand_id
1 'polypeptide(L)'
;MNDQVSKLSDEGYKPEGYIHYRKIDTGSIKSQVVKRKGKNDKVNEVLQVKKVLEDRKIPFNVVDELNLDVTGSLVPSNGKDFTLTHNYFLDYWGAIMGHAAVMTFIHLERYAYGHKRHCFPEIDQICLKMQTSRPTLNKYMDILEANSFIARIYRKNVDTKKDASPLFIIRQYIPFLSPEQVNQLPKKLREEHDKFVSSLKGIMLSDNSELISQAEIKKALSTSERFGSKEKREPTTEQIRRYQAIKLGTMETEDVECHVNLQHALKKRVSKPSYDTWLSHTVFTFNRQTKELIASFPTSFQREWVQGHYNDIIKECIADTLGEVTISYKTHENEIETGV
;
A
#
# COMPACT_ATOMS: atom_id res chain seq x y z
N MET A 1 -19.71 3.32 -43.38
CA MET A 1 -20.66 4.43 -43.16
C MET A 1 -19.86 5.70 -43.35
N ASN A 2 -20.21 6.53 -44.34
CA ASN A 2 -19.70 7.89 -44.44
C ASN A 2 -20.45 8.71 -43.39
N ASP A 3 -19.99 8.67 -42.14
CA ASP A 3 -20.44 9.65 -41.17
C ASP A 3 -19.78 10.97 -41.59
N GLN A 4 -20.60 11.90 -42.09
CA GLN A 4 -20.14 13.27 -42.28
C GLN A 4 -19.73 13.78 -40.90
N VAL A 5 -18.45 14.10 -40.74
CA VAL A 5 -17.93 14.72 -39.53
C VAL A 5 -18.73 16.01 -39.29
N SER A 6 -19.31 16.14 -38.10
CA SER A 6 -20.06 17.35 -37.72
C SER A 6 -19.13 18.56 -37.74
N LYS A 7 -19.60 19.67 -38.31
CA LYS A 7 -18.84 20.93 -38.32
C LYS A 7 -18.96 21.61 -36.97
N LEU A 8 -17.90 22.31 -36.55
CA LEU A 8 -17.88 23.08 -35.30
C LEU A 8 -18.98 24.16 -35.32
N SER A 9 -19.26 24.73 -36.48
CA SER A 9 -20.35 25.70 -36.67
C SER A 9 -21.71 25.14 -36.23
N ASP A 10 -21.93 23.85 -36.44
CA ASP A 10 -23.23 23.21 -36.26
C ASP A 10 -23.43 22.79 -34.79
N GLU A 11 -22.34 22.70 -34.02
CA GLU A 11 -22.31 22.38 -32.59
C GLU A 11 -22.39 23.62 -31.67
N GLY A 12 -22.64 24.80 -32.25
CA GLY A 12 -22.81 26.05 -31.51
C GLY A 12 -21.49 26.77 -31.18
N TYR A 13 -20.38 26.38 -31.82
CA TYR A 13 -19.12 27.12 -31.71
C TYR A 13 -19.25 28.50 -32.36
N LYS A 14 -18.76 29.55 -31.67
CA LYS A 14 -18.85 30.96 -32.14
C LYS A 14 -17.48 31.47 -32.60
N PRO A 15 -17.07 31.25 -33.87
CA PRO A 15 -15.71 31.54 -34.33
C PRO A 15 -15.33 33.03 -34.26
N GLU A 16 -16.32 33.92 -34.43
CA GLU A 16 -16.18 35.38 -34.36
C GLU A 16 -15.55 35.88 -33.05
N GLY A 17 -15.73 35.14 -31.95
CA GLY A 17 -15.22 35.50 -30.62
C GLY A 17 -13.77 35.09 -30.35
N TYR A 18 -13.11 34.38 -31.28
CA TYR A 18 -11.82 33.73 -31.01
C TYR A 18 -10.82 33.91 -32.15
N ILE A 19 -9.54 34.00 -31.79
CA ILE A 19 -8.43 33.89 -32.74
C ILE A 19 -7.86 32.48 -32.62
N HIS A 20 -7.91 31.71 -33.71
CA HIS A 20 -7.29 30.39 -33.79
C HIS A 20 -5.82 30.52 -34.17
N TYR A 21 -4.94 29.86 -33.42
CA TYR A 21 -3.51 29.85 -33.69
C TYR A 21 -2.83 28.57 -33.17
N ARG A 22 -1.66 28.24 -33.69
CA ARG A 22 -0.80 27.13 -33.23
C ARG A 22 0.60 27.63 -32.91
N LYS A 23 1.16 27.11 -31.82
CA LYS A 23 2.56 27.31 -31.44
C LYS A 23 3.46 26.39 -32.24
N ILE A 24 4.39 26.96 -32.98
CA ILE A 24 5.37 26.22 -33.78
C ILE A 24 6.77 26.43 -33.18
N ASP A 25 7.48 25.32 -32.99
CA ASP A 25 8.88 25.35 -32.56
C ASP A 25 9.73 25.97 -33.68
N THR A 26 10.42 27.06 -33.36
CA THR A 26 11.28 27.78 -34.32
C THR A 26 12.64 27.09 -34.50
N GLY A 27 12.93 26.04 -33.73
CA GLY A 27 14.25 25.41 -33.66
C GLY A 27 15.28 26.25 -32.87
N SER A 28 14.92 27.48 -32.49
CA SER A 28 15.78 28.36 -31.70
C SER A 28 15.60 28.11 -30.20
N ILE A 29 16.69 28.27 -29.46
CA ILE A 29 16.73 28.03 -28.02
C ILE A 29 17.10 29.34 -27.32
N LYS A 30 16.35 29.70 -26.27
CA LYS A 30 16.70 30.79 -25.35
C LYS A 30 17.08 30.23 -24.00
N SER A 31 18.23 30.67 -23.48
CA SER A 31 18.65 30.41 -22.10
C SER A 31 18.27 31.60 -21.21
N GLN A 32 17.74 31.30 -20.03
CA GLN A 32 17.48 32.28 -18.99
C GLN A 32 18.03 31.76 -17.66
N VAL A 33 18.78 32.59 -16.95
CA VAL A 33 19.19 32.28 -15.58
C VAL A 33 17.97 32.45 -14.68
N VAL A 34 17.54 31.37 -14.03
CA VAL A 34 16.40 31.36 -13.13
C VAL A 34 16.87 31.01 -11.72
N LYS A 35 16.49 31.85 -10.76
CA LYS A 35 16.74 31.63 -9.34
C LYS A 35 15.79 30.55 -8.82
N ARG A 36 16.32 29.44 -8.32
CA ARG A 36 15.56 28.37 -7.66
C ARG A 36 16.00 28.22 -6.21
N LYS A 37 15.03 28.09 -5.30
CA LYS A 37 15.30 27.73 -3.90
C LYS A 37 15.79 26.27 -3.83
N GLY A 38 16.99 26.08 -3.29
CA GLY A 38 17.52 24.76 -2.94
C GLY A 38 16.96 24.25 -1.59
N LYS A 39 17.29 23.00 -1.25
CA LYS A 39 16.83 22.31 -0.02
C LYS A 39 17.12 23.05 1.30
N ASN A 40 18.09 23.96 1.33
CA ASN A 40 18.49 24.72 2.53
C ASN A 40 18.12 26.22 2.45
N ASP A 41 17.06 26.58 1.71
CA ASP A 41 16.67 27.98 1.45
C ASP A 41 17.71 28.85 0.73
N LYS A 42 18.86 28.30 0.35
CA LYS A 42 19.84 28.95 -0.52
C LYS A 42 19.28 29.09 -1.93
N VAL A 43 19.34 30.30 -2.48
CA VAL A 43 18.95 30.58 -3.86
C VAL A 43 20.10 30.20 -4.78
N ASN A 44 19.88 29.19 -5.63
CA ASN A 44 20.82 28.79 -6.66
C ASN A 44 20.37 29.36 -8.01
N GLU A 45 21.32 29.84 -8.80
CA GLU A 45 21.09 30.25 -10.19
C GLU A 45 21.20 29.02 -11.09
N VAL A 46 20.13 28.71 -11.82
CA VAL A 46 20.07 27.57 -12.75
C VAL A 46 19.80 28.10 -14.15
N LEU A 47 20.61 27.69 -15.12
CA LEU A 47 20.38 27.98 -16.53
C LEU A 47 19.18 27.15 -17.01
N GLN A 48 18.05 27.82 -17.24
CA GLN A 48 16.88 27.20 -17.85
C GLN A 48 16.90 27.42 -19.36
N VAL A 49 16.94 26.32 -20.09
CA VAL A 49 16.90 26.30 -21.55
C VAL A 49 15.45 26.12 -22.00
N LYS A 50 14.92 27.07 -22.78
CA LYS A 50 13.56 27.01 -23.33
C LYS A 50 13.59 27.12 -24.85
N LYS A 51 12.79 26.30 -25.52
CA LYS A 51 12.53 26.42 -26.96
C LYS A 51 11.74 27.69 -27.23
N VAL A 52 12.12 28.41 -28.27
CA VAL A 52 11.39 29.58 -28.74
C VAL A 52 10.25 29.11 -29.63
N LEU A 53 9.02 29.45 -29.23
CA LEU A 53 7.81 29.13 -29.97
C LEU A 53 7.31 30.38 -30.68
N GLU A 54 6.82 30.22 -31.90
CA GLU A 54 6.15 31.24 -32.70
C GLU A 54 4.64 30.93 -32.76
N ASP A 55 3.79 31.95 -32.56
CA ASP A 55 2.35 31.81 -32.72
C ASP A 55 1.97 32.03 -34.20
N ARG A 56 1.41 31.00 -34.86
CA ARG A 56 0.89 31.12 -36.23
C ARG A 56 -0.62 31.06 -36.25
N LYS A 57 -1.25 32.12 -36.76
CA LYS A 57 -2.70 32.20 -36.94
C LYS A 57 -3.17 31.14 -37.93
N ILE A 58 -4.29 30.50 -37.61
CA ILE A 58 -4.96 29.52 -38.46
C ILE A 58 -6.34 30.08 -38.84
N PRO A 59 -6.71 30.10 -40.13
CA PRO A 59 -8.05 30.45 -40.56
C PRO A 59 -9.11 29.46 -40.02
N PHE A 60 -10.28 29.95 -39.60
CA PHE A 60 -11.31 29.09 -39.00
C PHE A 60 -11.82 28.01 -39.96
N ASN A 61 -11.96 28.29 -41.25
CA ASN A 61 -12.37 27.27 -42.24
C ASN A 61 -11.42 26.05 -42.24
N VAL A 62 -10.11 26.28 -42.06
CA VAL A 62 -9.13 25.20 -41.93
C VAL A 62 -9.33 24.43 -40.62
N VAL A 63 -9.72 25.10 -39.54
CA VAL A 63 -10.01 24.46 -38.25
C VAL A 63 -11.28 23.60 -38.35
N ASP A 64 -12.31 24.11 -39.01
CA ASP A 64 -13.62 23.47 -39.18
C ASP A 64 -13.57 22.25 -40.11
N GLU A 65 -12.69 22.28 -41.11
CA GLU A 65 -12.49 21.17 -42.05
C GLU A 65 -11.41 20.17 -41.61
N LEU A 66 -10.70 20.43 -40.50
CA LEU A 66 -9.57 19.61 -40.06
C LEU A 66 -10.05 18.22 -39.61
N ASN A 67 -9.77 17.19 -40.40
CA ASN A 67 -10.01 15.81 -40.05
C ASN A 67 -8.69 15.03 -39.90
N LEU A 68 -8.44 14.47 -38.71
CA LEU A 68 -7.23 13.69 -38.42
C LEU A 68 -7.33 12.23 -38.91
N ASP A 69 -8.52 11.71 -39.21
CA ASP A 69 -8.71 10.34 -39.69
C ASP A 69 -8.14 10.10 -41.10
N VAL A 70 -7.78 11.18 -41.80
CA VAL A 70 -7.08 11.14 -43.09
C VAL A 70 -5.58 10.83 -42.91
N THR A 71 -5.06 10.93 -41.69
CA THR A 71 -3.63 10.73 -41.41
C THR A 71 -3.31 9.29 -40.97
N GLY A 72 -2.47 8.60 -41.75
CA GLY A 72 -2.01 7.25 -41.46
C GLY A 72 -2.98 6.14 -41.91
N SER A 73 -2.63 4.90 -41.59
CA SER A 73 -3.49 3.74 -41.85
C SER A 73 -4.37 3.46 -40.63
N LEU A 74 -5.69 3.45 -40.82
CA LEU A 74 -6.66 3.21 -39.76
C LEU A 74 -6.73 1.72 -39.39
N VAL A 75 -6.85 1.41 -38.10
CA VAL A 75 -7.15 0.05 -37.63
C VAL A 75 -8.63 -0.24 -37.88
N PRO A 76 -8.99 -1.37 -38.52
CA PRO A 76 -10.39 -1.69 -38.76
C PRO A 76 -11.15 -1.90 -37.45
N SER A 77 -12.22 -1.12 -37.23
CA SER A 77 -13.10 -1.27 -36.08
C SER A 77 -14.16 -2.33 -36.36
N ASN A 78 -14.14 -3.43 -35.60
CA ASN A 78 -15.08 -4.54 -35.71
C ASN A 78 -16.19 -4.49 -34.62
N GLY A 79 -16.32 -3.37 -33.91
CA GLY A 79 -17.28 -3.21 -32.82
C GLY A 79 -16.96 -4.02 -31.55
N LYS A 80 -15.78 -4.68 -31.48
CA LYS A 80 -15.35 -5.50 -30.35
C LYS A 80 -14.00 -5.06 -29.76
N ASP A 81 -13.28 -4.19 -30.45
CA ASP A 81 -11.94 -3.75 -30.08
C ASP A 81 -11.92 -2.44 -29.25
N PHE A 82 -12.90 -2.25 -28.36
CA PHE A 82 -12.95 -1.10 -27.45
C PHE A 82 -13.35 -1.50 -26.03
N THR A 83 -13.06 -0.63 -25.07
CA THR A 83 -13.42 -0.80 -23.66
C THR A 83 -14.32 0.37 -23.26
N LEU A 84 -15.55 0.07 -22.83
CA LEU A 84 -16.49 1.07 -22.34
C LEU A 84 -16.22 1.34 -20.86
N THR A 85 -16.22 2.61 -20.50
CA THR A 85 -16.06 3.06 -19.10
C THR A 85 -17.09 4.13 -18.81
N HIS A 86 -17.70 4.09 -17.63
CA HIS A 86 -18.77 4.99 -17.24
C HIS A 86 -18.26 6.41 -16.96
N ASN A 87 -18.94 7.46 -17.44
CA ASN A 87 -18.51 8.85 -17.26
C ASN A 87 -18.41 9.26 -15.78
N TYR A 88 -19.38 8.88 -14.94
CA TYR A 88 -19.31 9.09 -13.48
C TYR A 88 -18.00 8.58 -12.85
N PHE A 89 -17.45 7.47 -13.37
CA PHE A 89 -16.17 6.94 -12.90
C PHE A 89 -15.00 7.84 -13.32
N LEU A 90 -15.00 8.30 -14.57
CA LEU A 90 -13.94 9.18 -15.08
C LEU A 90 -13.96 10.55 -14.40
N ASP A 91 -15.14 11.16 -14.28
CA ASP A 91 -15.32 12.54 -13.83
C ASP A 91 -15.12 12.69 -12.32
N TYR A 92 -15.74 11.81 -11.52
CA TYR A 92 -15.77 11.97 -10.06
C TYR A 92 -14.82 11.02 -9.36
N TRP A 93 -14.84 9.72 -9.68
CA TRP A 93 -13.89 8.78 -9.10
C TRP A 93 -12.44 9.05 -9.55
N GLY A 94 -12.25 9.55 -10.76
CA GLY A 94 -10.93 9.98 -11.25
C GLY A 94 -10.34 11.13 -10.46
N ALA A 95 -11.16 12.07 -9.98
CA ALA A 95 -10.72 13.14 -9.10
C ALA A 95 -10.29 12.64 -7.71
N ILE A 96 -10.93 11.56 -7.21
CA ILE A 96 -10.64 10.98 -5.89
C ILE A 96 -9.42 10.05 -5.92
N MET A 97 -9.36 9.13 -6.89
CA MET A 97 -8.33 8.08 -6.92
C MET A 97 -7.12 8.45 -7.78
N GLY A 98 -7.26 9.45 -8.64
CA GLY A 98 -6.25 9.87 -9.60
C GLY A 98 -6.25 9.05 -10.89
N HIS A 99 -5.76 9.68 -11.96
CA HIS A 99 -5.75 9.13 -13.32
C HIS A 99 -5.06 7.76 -13.43
N ALA A 100 -4.01 7.53 -12.64
CA ALA A 100 -3.26 6.29 -12.72
C ALA A 100 -4.02 5.10 -12.12
N ALA A 101 -4.79 5.31 -11.05
CA ALA A 101 -5.67 4.28 -10.50
C ALA A 101 -6.84 3.99 -11.45
N VAL A 102 -7.43 5.03 -12.05
CA VAL A 102 -8.45 4.91 -13.10
C VAL A 102 -7.95 4.05 -14.27
N MET A 103 -6.77 4.37 -14.82
CA MET A 103 -6.20 3.58 -15.92
C MET A 103 -5.86 2.15 -15.50
N THR A 104 -5.43 1.94 -14.26
CA THR A 104 -5.23 0.58 -13.72
C THR A 104 -6.53 -0.22 -13.74
N PHE A 105 -7.64 0.39 -13.31
CA PHE A 105 -8.96 -0.25 -13.33
C PHE A 105 -9.44 -0.56 -14.75
N ILE A 106 -9.31 0.37 -15.69
CA ILE A 106 -9.68 0.16 -17.11
C ILE A 106 -8.88 -1.00 -17.72
N HIS A 107 -7.59 -1.12 -17.40
CA HIS A 107 -6.81 -2.27 -17.83
C HIS A 107 -7.35 -3.58 -17.25
N LEU A 108 -7.72 -3.62 -15.97
CA LEU A 108 -8.33 -4.79 -15.35
C LEU A 108 -9.70 -5.14 -15.98
N GLU A 109 -10.56 -4.14 -16.22
CA GLU A 109 -11.85 -4.32 -16.93
C GLU A 109 -11.65 -4.91 -18.33
N ARG A 110 -10.65 -4.45 -19.07
CA ARG A 110 -10.32 -4.99 -20.40
C ARG A 110 -10.02 -6.50 -20.35
N TYR A 111 -9.38 -6.99 -19.28
CA TYR A 111 -9.14 -8.43 -19.10
C TYR A 111 -10.38 -9.20 -18.61
N ALA A 112 -11.37 -8.50 -18.04
CA ALA A 112 -12.66 -9.03 -17.63
C ALA A 112 -13.78 -8.76 -18.66
N TYR A 113 -13.46 -8.86 -19.96
CA TYR A 113 -14.40 -8.58 -21.05
C TYR A 113 -15.73 -9.35 -20.93
N GLY A 114 -16.83 -8.67 -21.25
CA GLY A 114 -18.20 -9.20 -21.18
C GLY A 114 -18.77 -9.17 -19.77
N HIS A 115 -19.48 -10.22 -19.36
CA HIS A 115 -20.13 -10.31 -18.04
C HIS A 115 -19.23 -10.94 -16.96
N LYS A 116 -17.91 -10.97 -17.17
CA LYS A 116 -16.97 -11.57 -16.22
C LYS A 116 -16.78 -10.64 -15.02
N ARG A 117 -16.79 -11.23 -13.82
CA ARG A 117 -16.52 -10.53 -12.54
C ARG A 117 -15.07 -10.71 -12.07
N HIS A 118 -14.22 -11.31 -12.89
CA HIS A 118 -12.87 -11.67 -12.48
C HIS A 118 -11.88 -11.64 -13.65
N CYS A 119 -10.61 -11.43 -13.34
CA CYS A 119 -9.50 -11.59 -14.28
C CYS A 119 -8.21 -11.99 -13.55
N PHE A 120 -7.20 -12.45 -14.30
CA PHE A 120 -5.89 -12.84 -13.76
C PHE A 120 -4.77 -12.43 -14.72
N PRO A 121 -4.65 -11.14 -15.07
CA PRO A 121 -3.69 -10.66 -16.06
C PRO A 121 -2.26 -10.86 -15.56
N GLU A 122 -1.32 -10.93 -16.49
CA GLU A 122 0.10 -10.81 -16.14
C GLU A 122 0.40 -9.36 -15.73
N ILE A 123 0.80 -9.17 -14.47
CA ILE A 123 1.03 -7.83 -13.90
C ILE A 123 2.08 -7.06 -14.68
N ASP A 124 3.12 -7.75 -15.15
CA ASP A 124 4.23 -7.12 -15.87
C ASP A 124 3.81 -6.58 -17.24
N GLN A 125 2.78 -7.18 -17.88
CA GLN A 125 2.17 -6.64 -19.09
C GLN A 125 1.43 -5.33 -18.83
N ILE A 126 0.77 -5.20 -17.68
CA ILE A 126 0.10 -3.95 -17.29
C ILE A 126 1.16 -2.89 -16.98
N CYS A 127 2.22 -3.25 -16.25
CA CYS A 127 3.35 -2.37 -15.99
C CYS A 127 3.95 -1.82 -17.29
N LEU A 128 4.18 -2.69 -18.28
CA LEU A 128 4.71 -2.31 -19.59
C LEU A 128 3.79 -1.32 -20.31
N LYS A 129 2.49 -1.63 -20.39
CA LYS A 129 1.48 -0.77 -21.05
C LYS A 129 1.34 0.59 -20.38
N MET A 130 1.43 0.63 -19.06
CA MET A 130 1.34 1.86 -18.26
C MET A 130 2.67 2.58 -18.10
N GLN A 131 3.78 2.03 -18.62
CA GLN A 131 5.15 2.53 -18.44
C GLN A 131 5.48 2.81 -16.96
N THR A 132 5.12 1.87 -16.08
CA THR A 132 5.27 2.02 -14.64
C THR A 132 5.96 0.81 -14.01
N SER A 133 6.44 0.98 -12.78
CA SER A 133 7.04 -0.10 -12.01
C SER A 133 5.99 -0.91 -11.25
N ARG A 134 6.30 -2.17 -10.93
CA ARG A 134 5.43 -3.06 -10.15
C ARG A 134 5.06 -2.49 -8.77
N PRO A 135 6.00 -1.90 -7.98
CA PRO A 135 5.63 -1.23 -6.73
C PRO A 135 4.65 -0.08 -6.93
N THR A 136 4.82 0.71 -8.00
CA THR A 136 3.92 1.82 -8.31
C THR A 136 2.53 1.32 -8.71
N LEU A 137 2.45 0.27 -9.54
CA LEU A 137 1.19 -0.34 -9.93
C LEU A 137 0.46 -0.95 -8.71
N ASN A 138 1.19 -1.56 -7.78
CA ASN A 138 0.61 -2.08 -6.54
C ASN A 138 -0.03 -0.97 -5.71
N LYS A 139 0.57 0.22 -5.61
CA LYS A 139 -0.06 1.37 -4.93
C LYS A 139 -1.39 1.77 -5.57
N TYR A 140 -1.47 1.72 -6.90
CA TYR A 140 -2.72 1.99 -7.61
C TYR A 140 -3.78 0.92 -7.33
N MET A 141 -3.38 -0.34 -7.27
CA MET A 141 -4.26 -1.44 -6.87
C MET A 141 -4.72 -1.30 -5.40
N ASP A 142 -3.86 -0.83 -4.50
CA ASP A 142 -4.23 -0.58 -3.10
C ASP A 142 -5.32 0.49 -3.00
N ILE A 143 -5.23 1.56 -3.81
CA ILE A 143 -6.27 2.60 -3.90
C ILE A 143 -7.59 2.01 -4.40
N LEU A 144 -7.55 1.17 -5.46
CA LEU A 144 -8.75 0.53 -6.01
C LEU A 144 -9.40 -0.44 -5.01
N GLU A 145 -8.59 -1.21 -4.28
CA GLU A 145 -9.08 -2.16 -3.27
C GLU A 145 -9.66 -1.45 -2.04
N ALA A 146 -9.02 -0.36 -1.59
CA ALA A 146 -9.55 0.49 -0.51
C ALA A 146 -10.93 1.08 -0.85
N ASN A 147 -11.18 1.38 -2.12
CA ASN A 147 -12.45 1.88 -2.62
C ASN A 147 -13.39 0.78 -3.15
N SER A 148 -13.06 -0.50 -2.92
CA SER A 148 -13.88 -1.66 -3.29
C SER A 148 -14.22 -1.76 -4.79
N PHE A 149 -13.30 -1.31 -5.66
CA PHE A 149 -13.39 -1.55 -7.10
C PHE A 149 -12.83 -2.92 -7.48
N ILE A 150 -11.86 -3.41 -6.69
CA ILE A 150 -11.24 -4.72 -6.87
C ILE A 150 -11.08 -5.44 -5.54
N ALA A 151 -10.94 -6.76 -5.60
CA ALA A 151 -10.39 -7.58 -4.51
C ALA A 151 -9.29 -8.49 -5.05
N ARG A 152 -8.15 -8.54 -4.36
CA ARG A 152 -6.97 -9.32 -4.78
C ARG A 152 -6.89 -10.65 -4.04
N ILE A 153 -6.80 -11.74 -4.79
CA ILE A 153 -6.60 -13.09 -4.27
C ILE A 153 -5.25 -13.61 -4.78
N TYR A 154 -4.27 -13.71 -3.88
CA TYR A 154 -2.97 -14.27 -4.21
C TYR A 154 -3.05 -15.78 -4.41
N ARG A 155 -2.30 -16.28 -5.38
CA ARG A 155 -2.32 -17.70 -5.77
C ARG A 155 -0.90 -18.22 -5.87
N LYS A 156 -0.72 -19.48 -5.45
CA LYS A 156 0.50 -20.24 -5.70
C LYS A 156 0.22 -21.36 -6.67
N ASN A 157 1.16 -21.61 -7.56
CA ASN A 157 1.12 -22.79 -8.40
C ASN A 157 1.38 -24.04 -7.52
N VAL A 158 0.53 -25.05 -7.64
CA VAL A 158 0.55 -26.23 -6.76
C VAL A 158 1.83 -27.04 -6.97
N ASP A 159 2.32 -27.11 -8.19
CA ASP A 159 3.47 -27.94 -8.59
C ASP A 159 4.79 -27.23 -8.30
N THR A 160 4.93 -25.98 -8.77
CA THR A 160 6.17 -25.21 -8.65
C THR A 160 6.33 -24.50 -7.31
N LYS A 161 5.25 -24.41 -6.52
CA LYS A 161 5.15 -23.62 -5.26
C LYS A 161 5.47 -22.12 -5.41
N LYS A 162 5.68 -21.64 -6.63
CA LYS A 162 5.94 -20.23 -6.94
C LYS A 162 4.64 -19.43 -6.92
N ASP A 163 4.78 -18.15 -6.59
CA ASP A 163 3.67 -17.20 -6.68
C ASP A 163 3.26 -17.02 -8.14
N ALA A 164 1.97 -17.14 -8.40
CA ALA A 164 1.36 -16.85 -9.68
C ALA A 164 0.77 -15.44 -9.69
N SER A 165 0.36 -14.96 -10.86
CA SER A 165 -0.36 -13.69 -10.92
C SER A 165 -1.65 -13.76 -10.09
N PRO A 166 -1.96 -12.72 -9.29
CA PRO A 166 -3.18 -12.68 -8.50
C PRO A 166 -4.43 -12.84 -9.36
N LEU A 167 -5.46 -13.44 -8.76
CA LEU A 167 -6.83 -13.38 -9.27
C LEU A 167 -7.47 -12.11 -8.72
N PHE A 168 -8.03 -11.30 -9.61
CA PHE A 168 -8.76 -10.09 -9.26
C PHE A 168 -10.24 -10.34 -9.43
N ILE A 169 -11.03 -10.02 -8.41
CA ILE A 169 -12.47 -9.83 -8.53
C ILE A 169 -12.71 -8.35 -8.82
N ILE A 170 -13.51 -8.05 -9.84
CA ILE A 170 -13.74 -6.69 -10.33
C ILE A 170 -15.21 -6.33 -10.18
N ARG A 171 -15.46 -5.10 -9.75
CA ARG A 171 -16.80 -4.54 -9.61
C ARG A 171 -17.42 -4.25 -10.98
N GLN A 172 -18.68 -4.64 -11.17
CA GLN A 172 -19.42 -4.41 -12.43
C GLN A 172 -20.17 -3.07 -12.47
N TYR A 173 -20.53 -2.52 -11.32
CA TYR A 173 -21.31 -1.29 -11.20
C TYR A 173 -20.53 -0.23 -10.44
N ILE A 174 -20.49 0.98 -10.99
CA ILE A 174 -19.79 2.10 -10.36
C ILE A 174 -20.62 2.62 -9.19
N PRO A 175 -20.10 2.60 -7.95
CA PRO A 175 -20.80 3.17 -6.80
C PRO A 175 -20.85 4.69 -6.87
N PHE A 176 -21.85 5.29 -6.23
CA PHE A 176 -21.78 6.71 -5.89
C PHE A 176 -20.68 6.98 -4.86
N LEU A 177 -20.11 8.19 -4.90
CA LEU A 177 -19.19 8.67 -3.88
C LEU A 177 -19.88 8.78 -2.51
N SER A 178 -19.15 8.48 -1.45
CA SER A 178 -19.62 8.75 -0.09
C SER A 178 -19.64 10.26 0.20
N PRO A 179 -20.41 10.73 1.21
CA PRO A 179 -20.41 12.15 1.58
C PRO A 179 -19.00 12.68 1.91
N GLU A 180 -18.16 11.86 2.54
CA GLU A 180 -16.76 12.19 2.83
C GLU A 180 -15.93 12.37 1.57
N GLN A 181 -16.13 11.52 0.56
CA GLN A 181 -15.43 11.61 -0.72
C GLN A 181 -15.90 12.81 -1.54
N VAL A 182 -17.20 13.12 -1.53
CA VAL A 182 -17.76 14.32 -2.18
C VAL A 182 -17.11 15.59 -1.63
N ASN A 183 -16.80 15.64 -0.33
CA ASN A 183 -16.12 16.77 0.29
C ASN A 183 -14.65 16.94 -0.13
N GLN A 184 -14.02 15.88 -0.65
CA GLN A 184 -12.66 15.93 -1.19
C GLN A 184 -12.62 16.50 -2.62
N LEU A 185 -13.77 16.59 -3.30
CA LEU A 185 -13.85 17.13 -4.65
C LEU A 185 -13.61 18.65 -4.67
N PRO A 186 -12.94 19.18 -5.70
CA PRO A 186 -12.93 20.61 -5.99
C PRO A 186 -14.35 21.18 -6.09
N LYS A 187 -14.54 22.43 -5.63
CA LYS A 187 -15.85 23.09 -5.56
C LYS A 187 -16.68 22.93 -6.85
N LYS A 188 -16.07 23.19 -8.01
CA LYS A 188 -16.75 23.08 -9.31
C LYS A 188 -17.23 21.65 -9.61
N LEU A 189 -16.38 20.64 -9.38
CA LEU A 189 -16.72 19.23 -9.60
C LEU A 189 -17.79 18.76 -8.62
N ARG A 190 -17.80 19.27 -7.38
CA ARG A 190 -18.86 18.98 -6.41
C ARG A 190 -20.22 19.53 -6.86
N GLU A 191 -20.26 20.75 -7.37
CA GLU A 191 -21.49 21.34 -7.93
C GLU A 191 -22.01 20.55 -9.15
N GLU A 192 -21.11 20.08 -10.01
CA GLU A 192 -21.44 19.22 -11.14
C GLU A 192 -21.94 17.84 -10.70
N HIS A 193 -21.30 17.25 -9.68
CA HIS A 193 -21.73 16.01 -9.05
C HIS A 193 -23.15 16.11 -8.49
N ASP A 194 -23.45 17.18 -7.74
CA ASP A 194 -24.76 17.36 -7.13
C ASP A 194 -25.87 17.58 -8.16
N LYS A 195 -25.55 18.25 -9.28
CA LYS A 195 -26.43 18.37 -10.44
C LYS A 195 -26.68 17.01 -11.09
N PHE A 196 -25.63 16.22 -11.29
CA PHE A 196 -25.72 14.88 -11.84
C PHE A 196 -26.61 13.98 -10.97
N VAL A 197 -26.35 13.90 -9.67
CA VAL A 197 -27.15 13.10 -8.73
C VAL A 197 -28.59 13.61 -8.66
N SER A 198 -28.81 14.93 -8.70
CA SER A 198 -30.16 15.50 -8.75
C SER A 198 -30.90 15.16 -10.03
N SER A 199 -30.21 15.07 -11.17
CA SER A 199 -30.80 14.65 -12.45
C SER A 199 -31.28 13.19 -12.45
N LEU A 200 -30.74 12.37 -11.54
CA LEU A 200 -31.14 10.97 -11.37
C LEU A 200 -32.31 10.80 -10.39
N LYS A 201 -32.71 11.84 -9.64
CA LYS A 201 -33.84 11.78 -8.71
C LYS A 201 -35.13 11.47 -9.48
N GLY A 202 -35.75 10.33 -9.18
CA GLY A 202 -36.97 9.84 -9.82
C GLY A 202 -36.75 8.66 -10.77
N ILE A 203 -35.50 8.32 -11.09
CA ILE A 203 -35.15 7.02 -11.68
C ILE A 203 -35.07 6.02 -10.52
N MET A 204 -35.71 4.84 -10.65
CA MET A 204 -35.48 3.73 -9.72
C MET A 204 -34.00 3.34 -9.81
N LEU A 205 -33.18 3.89 -8.91
CA LEU A 205 -31.88 3.35 -8.62
C LEU A 205 -32.14 1.97 -8.04
N SER A 206 -31.58 0.92 -8.63
CA SER A 206 -31.71 -0.40 -8.07
C SER A 206 -31.06 -0.37 -6.68
N ASP A 207 -31.89 -0.38 -5.65
CA ASP A 207 -31.53 -0.83 -4.31
C ASP A 207 -31.19 -2.31 -4.46
N ASN A 208 -29.99 -2.61 -4.97
CA ASN A 208 -29.44 -3.95 -4.92
C ASN A 208 -29.16 -4.24 -3.44
N SER A 209 -30.21 -4.58 -2.70
CA SER A 209 -30.22 -5.00 -1.30
C SER A 209 -29.39 -6.27 -1.05
N GLU A 210 -28.94 -6.92 -2.13
CA GLU A 210 -28.00 -8.05 -2.14
C GLU A 210 -26.51 -7.62 -2.25
N LEU A 211 -26.20 -6.33 -2.31
CA LEU A 211 -24.81 -5.86 -2.29
C LEU A 211 -24.23 -6.08 -0.90
N ILE A 212 -23.46 -7.17 -0.79
CA ILE A 212 -22.59 -7.47 0.35
C ILE A 212 -21.83 -6.18 0.72
N SER A 213 -22.06 -5.70 1.94
CA SER A 213 -21.42 -4.49 2.46
C SER A 213 -19.90 -4.65 2.46
N GLN A 214 -19.16 -3.54 2.39
CA GLN A 214 -17.69 -3.59 2.51
C GLN A 214 -17.24 -4.35 3.77
N ALA A 215 -18.02 -4.26 4.86
CA ALA A 215 -17.77 -4.97 6.10
C ALA A 215 -17.95 -6.49 5.94
N GLU A 216 -18.97 -6.93 5.21
CA GLU A 216 -19.22 -8.35 4.94
C GLU A 216 -18.23 -8.93 3.94
N ILE A 217 -17.78 -8.18 2.92
CA ILE A 217 -16.69 -8.60 2.02
C ILE A 217 -15.41 -8.78 2.83
N LYS A 218 -15.06 -7.80 3.68
CA LYS A 218 -13.90 -7.90 4.58
C LYS A 218 -14.03 -9.08 5.53
N LYS A 219 -15.22 -9.29 6.11
CA LYS A 219 -15.53 -10.42 6.98
C LYS A 219 -15.33 -11.75 6.25
N ALA A 220 -15.91 -11.91 5.05
CA ALA A 220 -15.77 -13.11 4.24
C ALA A 220 -14.30 -13.40 3.87
N LEU A 221 -13.53 -12.37 3.51
CA LEU A 221 -12.09 -12.50 3.24
C LEU A 221 -11.27 -12.81 4.51
N SER A 222 -11.70 -12.30 5.67
CA SER A 222 -11.05 -12.54 6.96
C SER A 222 -11.41 -13.86 7.63
N THR A 223 -12.51 -14.51 7.22
CA THR A 223 -12.97 -15.83 7.74
C THR A 223 -12.21 -16.98 7.04
N SER A 224 -11.07 -16.68 6.42
CA SER A 224 -10.23 -17.67 5.76
C SER A 224 -9.33 -18.37 6.79
N GLU A 225 -9.15 -19.68 6.61
CA GLU A 225 -8.14 -20.43 7.35
C GLU A 225 -6.75 -19.83 7.07
N ARG A 226 -5.92 -19.70 8.11
CA ARG A 226 -4.56 -19.17 7.96
C ARG A 226 -3.74 -20.11 7.08
N PHE A 227 -3.53 -19.73 5.83
CA PHE A 227 -2.65 -20.46 4.93
C PHE A 227 -1.20 -19.97 5.09
N GLY A 228 -0.33 -20.81 5.65
CA GLY A 228 1.12 -20.64 5.54
C GLY A 228 1.69 -19.39 6.21
N SER A 229 1.19 -18.99 7.38
CA SER A 229 2.11 -18.38 8.33
C SER A 229 3.18 -19.43 8.59
N LYS A 230 4.46 -19.16 8.31
CA LYS A 230 5.48 -19.82 9.12
C LYS A 230 5.06 -19.49 10.54
N GLU A 231 4.52 -20.46 11.28
CA GLU A 231 4.49 -20.34 12.72
C GLU A 231 5.90 -19.88 13.09
N LYS A 232 6.00 -18.77 13.83
CA LYS A 232 7.20 -18.56 14.63
C LYS A 232 7.31 -19.82 15.48
N ARG A 233 8.16 -20.75 15.07
CA ARG A 233 8.34 -21.99 15.81
C ARG A 233 9.04 -21.57 17.08
N GLU A 234 8.39 -21.74 18.22
CA GLU A 234 9.06 -21.51 19.48
C GLU A 234 10.37 -22.32 19.50
N PRO A 235 11.47 -21.72 19.97
CA PRO A 235 12.74 -22.42 20.03
C PRO A 235 12.58 -23.70 20.86
N THR A 236 13.10 -24.81 20.35
CA THR A 236 13.06 -26.09 21.05
C THR A 236 13.84 -26.01 22.37
N THR A 237 13.49 -26.86 23.34
CA THR A 237 14.19 -26.93 24.64
C THR A 237 15.71 -27.07 24.50
N GLU A 238 16.17 -27.79 23.48
CA GLU A 238 17.61 -27.98 23.23
C GLU A 238 18.28 -26.70 22.73
N GLN A 239 17.62 -25.94 21.85
CA GLN A 239 18.13 -24.64 21.40
C GLN A 239 18.22 -23.63 22.55
N ILE A 240 17.22 -23.62 23.44
CA ILE A 240 17.20 -22.78 24.64
C ILE A 240 18.37 -23.13 25.57
N ARG A 241 18.61 -24.42 25.83
CA ARG A 241 19.73 -24.88 26.67
C ARG A 241 21.09 -24.52 26.06
N ARG A 242 21.23 -24.71 24.75
CA ARG A 242 22.47 -24.36 24.03
C ARG A 242 22.77 -22.87 24.14
N TYR A 243 21.78 -22.00 23.96
CA TYR A 243 21.95 -20.57 24.13
C TYR A 243 22.40 -20.21 25.55
N GLN A 244 21.77 -20.78 26.58
CA GLN A 244 22.17 -20.53 27.98
C GLN A 244 23.63 -20.90 28.23
N ALA A 245 24.07 -22.06 27.74
CA ALA A 245 25.46 -22.49 27.90
C ALA A 245 26.45 -21.55 27.22
N ILE A 246 26.14 -21.10 25.99
CA ILE A 246 26.98 -20.14 25.25
C ILE A 246 26.99 -18.78 25.96
N LYS A 247 25.83 -18.29 26.39
CA LYS A 247 25.71 -16.99 27.04
C LYS A 247 26.44 -16.95 28.38
N LEU A 248 26.29 -18.00 29.20
CA LEU A 248 27.02 -18.12 30.47
C LEU A 248 28.52 -18.29 30.25
N GLY A 249 28.94 -18.99 29.20
CA GLY A 249 30.36 -19.15 28.87
C GLY A 249 31.04 -17.90 28.31
N THR A 250 30.26 -16.91 27.87
CA THR A 250 30.77 -15.63 27.33
C THR A 250 30.65 -14.46 28.32
N MET A 251 30.01 -14.69 29.47
CA MET A 251 29.89 -13.72 30.56
C MET A 251 31.18 -13.60 31.38
N GLU A 252 31.37 -12.44 32.02
CA GLU A 252 32.40 -12.28 33.04
C GLU A 252 32.05 -13.12 34.28
N THR A 253 33.07 -13.56 35.03
CA THR A 253 32.92 -14.45 36.19
C THR A 253 31.95 -13.92 37.24
N GLU A 254 31.92 -12.61 37.42
CA GLU A 254 31.09 -11.94 38.42
C GLU A 254 29.63 -11.80 37.95
N ASP A 255 29.39 -11.74 36.64
CA ASP A 255 28.05 -11.80 36.04
C ASP A 255 27.46 -13.21 36.14
N VAL A 256 28.30 -14.23 35.97
CA VAL A 256 27.92 -15.63 36.19
C VAL A 256 27.52 -15.84 37.66
N GLU A 257 28.29 -15.29 38.60
CA GLU A 257 27.96 -15.37 40.03
C GLU A 257 26.63 -14.67 40.35
N CYS A 258 26.43 -13.45 39.81
CA CYS A 258 25.17 -12.73 39.91
C CYS A 258 23.99 -13.56 39.38
N HIS A 259 24.14 -14.15 38.20
CA HIS A 259 23.13 -15.02 37.61
C HIS A 259 22.79 -16.22 38.51
N VAL A 260 23.80 -16.92 39.01
CA VAL A 260 23.63 -18.11 39.88
C VAL A 260 22.91 -17.74 41.17
N ASN A 261 23.30 -16.62 41.80
CA ASN A 261 22.70 -16.15 43.04
C ASN A 261 21.22 -15.80 42.86
N LEU A 262 20.88 -15.09 41.78
CA LEU A 262 19.49 -14.75 41.46
C LEU A 262 18.65 -15.99 41.12
N GLN A 263 19.18 -16.93 40.34
CA GLN A 263 18.48 -18.18 40.04
C GLN A 263 18.22 -19.01 41.31
N HIS A 264 19.18 -19.06 42.24
CA HIS A 264 19.00 -19.74 43.51
C HIS A 264 17.97 -19.06 44.42
N ALA A 265 17.97 -17.72 44.47
CA ALA A 265 16.97 -16.95 45.21
C ALA A 265 15.55 -17.18 44.66
N LEU A 266 15.39 -17.14 43.33
CA LEU A 266 14.11 -17.40 42.67
C LEU A 266 13.59 -18.82 42.91
N LYS A 267 14.48 -19.82 42.85
CA LYS A 267 14.12 -21.23 43.10
C LYS A 267 13.61 -21.48 44.52
N LYS A 268 14.01 -20.65 45.50
CA LYS A 268 13.51 -20.73 46.88
C LYS A 268 12.15 -20.07 47.07
N ARG A 269 11.86 -19.00 46.31
CA ARG A 269 10.63 -18.20 46.45
C ARG A 269 9.48 -18.66 45.54
N VAL A 270 9.79 -19.41 44.50
CA VAL A 270 8.81 -19.91 43.52
C VAL A 270 8.67 -21.42 43.65
N SER A 271 7.44 -21.93 43.51
CA SER A 271 7.20 -23.38 43.53
C SER A 271 8.03 -24.08 42.45
N LYS A 272 8.48 -25.31 42.73
CA LYS A 272 9.30 -26.09 41.79
C LYS A 272 8.66 -26.20 40.39
N PRO A 273 7.36 -26.54 40.23
CA PRO A 273 6.72 -26.60 38.91
C PRO A 273 6.70 -25.25 38.18
N SER A 274 6.43 -24.15 38.90
CA SER A 274 6.42 -22.81 38.33
C SER A 274 7.82 -22.36 37.90
N TYR A 275 8.84 -22.62 38.72
CA TYR A 275 10.22 -22.28 38.41
C TYR A 275 10.72 -23.04 37.18
N ASP A 276 10.51 -24.36 37.16
CA ASP A 276 10.96 -25.23 36.07
C ASP A 276 10.33 -24.81 34.72
N THR A 277 9.09 -24.32 34.76
CA THR A 277 8.32 -23.92 33.56
C THR A 277 8.66 -22.50 33.07
N TRP A 278 8.80 -21.54 33.98
CA TRP A 278 8.81 -20.11 33.63
C TRP A 278 10.16 -19.41 33.82
N LEU A 279 11.02 -19.89 34.72
CA LEU A 279 12.19 -19.14 35.20
C LEU A 279 13.52 -19.86 35.00
N SER A 280 13.49 -21.20 34.94
CA SER A 280 14.66 -22.08 34.77
C SER A 280 15.54 -21.71 33.58
N HIS A 281 14.94 -21.11 32.56
CA HIS A 281 15.58 -20.75 31.30
C HIS A 281 15.84 -19.25 31.12
N THR A 282 15.71 -18.47 32.19
CA THR A 282 16.00 -17.03 32.17
C THR A 282 17.49 -16.80 32.34
N VAL A 283 18.09 -15.93 31.53
CA VAL A 283 19.48 -15.49 31.70
C VAL A 283 19.49 -14.09 32.28
N PHE A 284 20.29 -13.86 33.32
CA PHE A 284 20.42 -12.57 33.98
C PHE A 284 21.81 -12.00 33.69
N THR A 285 21.89 -10.80 33.13
CA THR A 285 23.15 -10.08 32.88
C THR A 285 23.11 -8.75 33.62
N PHE A 286 24.17 -8.39 34.36
CA PHE A 286 24.22 -7.14 35.10
C PHE A 286 25.18 -6.13 34.45
N ASN A 287 24.66 -5.02 33.95
CA ASN A 287 25.47 -3.94 33.44
C ASN A 287 25.83 -2.97 34.57
N ARG A 288 27.09 -3.01 35.01
CA ARG A 288 27.61 -2.18 36.10
C ARG A 288 27.68 -0.69 35.76
N GLN A 289 27.91 -0.34 34.49
CA GLN A 289 28.04 1.07 34.07
C GLN A 289 26.69 1.78 34.17
N THR A 290 25.61 1.08 33.83
CA THR A 290 24.25 1.62 33.84
C THR A 290 23.46 1.26 35.10
N LYS A 291 24.02 0.41 35.98
CA LYS A 291 23.30 -0.23 37.10
C LYS A 291 21.97 -0.83 36.66
N GLU A 292 22.02 -1.58 35.55
CA GLU A 292 20.85 -2.20 34.92
C GLU A 292 21.02 -3.72 34.90
N LEU A 293 20.04 -4.43 35.42
CA LEU A 293 19.92 -5.88 35.27
C LEU A 293 19.01 -6.20 34.09
N ILE A 294 19.49 -6.99 33.15
CA ILE A 294 18.68 -7.47 32.03
C ILE A 294 18.30 -8.92 32.29
N ALA A 295 16.99 -9.17 32.37
CA ALA A 295 16.40 -10.51 32.41
C ALA A 295 15.99 -10.93 30.98
N SER A 296 16.68 -11.94 30.44
CA SER A 296 16.51 -12.42 29.07
C SER A 296 15.72 -13.72 29.05
N PHE A 297 14.56 -13.70 28.40
CA PHE A 297 13.61 -14.81 28.32
C PHE A 297 13.63 -15.50 26.95
N PRO A 298 13.47 -16.83 26.88
CA PRO A 298 13.51 -17.57 25.62
C PRO A 298 12.44 -17.13 24.62
N THR A 299 11.22 -16.85 25.10
CA THR A 299 10.10 -16.43 24.25
C THR A 299 9.43 -15.16 24.76
N SER A 300 8.79 -14.42 23.85
CA SER A 300 7.92 -13.28 24.18
C SER A 300 6.78 -13.63 25.13
N PHE A 301 6.19 -14.83 24.97
CA PHE A 301 5.15 -15.33 25.85
C PHE A 301 5.64 -15.54 27.29
N GLN A 302 6.81 -16.18 27.48
CA GLN A 302 7.39 -16.36 28.81
C GLN A 302 7.71 -15.02 29.49
N ARG A 303 8.27 -14.06 28.73
CA ARG A 303 8.53 -12.71 29.25
C ARG A 303 7.26 -12.06 29.78
N GLU A 304 6.20 -12.04 28.97
CA GLU A 304 4.94 -11.38 29.33
C GLU A 304 4.28 -12.05 30.53
N TRP A 305 4.27 -13.39 30.57
CA TRP A 305 3.74 -14.13 31.71
C TRP A 305 4.51 -13.84 33.00
N VAL A 306 5.84 -13.87 32.95
CA VAL A 306 6.71 -13.63 34.11
C VAL A 306 6.59 -12.19 34.61
N GLN A 307 6.51 -11.22 33.71
CA GLN A 307 6.27 -9.82 34.08
C GLN A 307 4.90 -9.61 34.74
N GLY A 308 3.87 -10.35 34.32
CA GLY A 308 2.54 -10.24 34.93
C GLY A 308 2.45 -10.90 36.32
N HIS A 309 3.17 -12.00 36.54
CA HIS A 309 2.92 -12.87 37.70
C HIS A 309 4.06 -12.95 38.72
N TYR A 310 5.31 -12.72 38.29
CA TYR A 310 6.50 -12.91 39.14
C TYR A 310 7.39 -11.67 39.22
N ASN A 311 6.95 -10.52 38.69
CA ASN A 311 7.73 -9.27 38.70
C ASN A 311 8.12 -8.83 40.12
N ASP A 312 7.18 -8.88 41.06
CA ASP A 312 7.43 -8.47 42.44
C ASP A 312 8.44 -9.39 43.13
N ILE A 313 8.29 -10.72 42.94
CA ILE A 313 9.23 -11.72 43.46
C ILE A 313 10.63 -11.54 42.86
N ILE A 314 10.71 -11.23 41.56
CA ILE A 314 11.99 -10.95 40.88
C ILE A 314 12.64 -9.70 41.47
N LYS A 315 11.89 -8.62 41.67
CA LYS A 315 12.40 -7.39 42.28
C LYS A 315 12.88 -7.59 43.71
N GLU A 316 12.16 -8.37 44.51
CA GLU A 316 12.60 -8.73 45.86
C GLU A 316 13.91 -9.52 45.83
N CYS A 317 14.02 -10.53 44.97
CA CYS A 317 15.27 -11.29 44.82
C CYS A 317 16.44 -10.39 44.40
N ILE A 318 16.19 -9.41 43.53
CA ILE A 318 17.21 -8.45 43.07
C ILE A 318 17.62 -7.52 44.21
N ALA A 319 16.66 -6.98 44.97
CA ALA A 319 16.95 -6.14 46.13
C ALA A 319 17.80 -6.87 47.17
N ASP A 320 17.48 -8.14 47.45
CA ASP A 320 18.22 -8.97 48.40
C ASP A 320 19.64 -9.32 47.91
N THR A 321 19.86 -9.44 46.60
CA THR A 321 21.13 -9.91 46.03
C THR A 321 22.05 -8.77 45.60
N LEU A 322 21.50 -7.69 45.05
CA LEU A 322 22.24 -6.62 44.38
C LEU A 322 21.87 -5.21 44.89
N GLY A 323 20.83 -5.09 45.72
CA GLY A 323 20.30 -3.80 46.16
C GLY A 323 19.42 -3.11 45.10
N GLU A 324 19.33 -1.78 45.14
CA GLU A 324 18.51 -1.01 44.21
C GLU A 324 19.13 -0.97 42.81
N VAL A 325 18.55 -1.75 41.89
CA VAL A 325 18.97 -1.90 40.49
C VAL A 325 17.75 -1.76 39.57
N THR A 326 17.95 -1.14 38.40
CA THR A 326 16.88 -1.06 37.39
C THR A 326 16.81 -2.37 36.61
N ILE A 327 15.64 -2.99 36.51
CA ILE A 327 15.44 -4.21 35.71
C ILE A 327 14.85 -3.89 34.33
N SER A 328 15.42 -4.49 33.29
CA SER A 328 14.81 -4.55 31.96
C SER A 328 14.62 -6.00 31.50
N TYR A 329 13.60 -6.20 30.68
CA TYR A 329 13.17 -7.52 30.22
C TYR A 329 13.36 -7.62 28.71
N LYS A 330 14.14 -8.60 28.26
CA LYS A 330 14.41 -8.82 26.84
C LYS A 330 14.02 -10.24 26.42
N THR A 331 13.81 -10.41 25.13
CA THR A 331 13.69 -11.73 24.51
C THR A 331 14.92 -11.99 23.67
N HIS A 332 15.39 -13.23 23.66
CA HIS A 332 16.51 -13.67 22.81
C HIS A 332 16.07 -14.69 21.76
N GLU A 333 14.76 -14.72 21.45
CA GLU A 333 14.10 -15.61 20.47
C GLU A 333 14.86 -15.63 19.12
N ASN A 334 15.32 -14.47 18.64
CA ASN A 334 16.10 -14.36 17.40
C ASN A 334 17.56 -14.86 17.54
N GLU A 335 18.18 -14.67 18.70
CA GLU A 335 19.57 -15.11 18.95
C GLU A 335 19.64 -16.64 19.07
N ILE A 336 18.65 -17.25 19.74
CA ILE A 336 18.49 -18.71 19.88
C ILE A 336 18.34 -19.40 18.52
N GLU A 337 17.58 -18.81 17.59
CA GLU A 337 17.39 -19.36 16.24
C GLU A 337 18.66 -19.28 15.39
N THR A 338 19.45 -18.21 15.54
CA THR A 338 20.68 -17.99 14.77
C THR A 338 21.93 -18.69 15.33
N GLY A 339 21.86 -19.20 16.56
CA GLY A 339 22.96 -19.94 17.20
C GLY A 339 24.18 -19.08 17.54
N VAL A 340 23.99 -17.77 17.73
CA VAL A 340 25.02 -16.81 18.13
C VAL A 340 24.93 -16.53 19.62
#